data_AF-A0AAE4Y9S4-F1
#
_entry.id   AF-A0AAE4Y9S4-F1
#
_cell.length_a   1.000
_cell.length_b   1.000
_cell.length_c   1.000
_cell.angle_alpha   90.00
_cell.angle_beta   90.00
_cell.angle_gamma   90.00
#
_symmetry.space_group_name_H-M   'P 1'
#
loop_
_entity.id
_entity.type
_entity.pdbx_description
1 polymer ?
#
loop_
_entity_poly.entity_id
_entity_poly.type
_entity_poly.pdbx_seq_one_letter_code
_entity_poly.pdbx_strand_id
1 'polypeptide(L)'
;MSEPARKLVIFADGTANAYGGSSTNVWRMYQALDTANQRGRYFRGVGTSSNRYLRAIDGALGLGVPSTVRKAYRFLCWNYRPGDEIHLVGFSRGAFTVRTLAGMIAFQGLMPREIDGHAVTNEEMRRNTRGAWRAYRTQTAPLTGWRRFSLATIGRPLIETCSRFYRRMMGYKTHDQVETARDQGAIAPGQVKIAFMGLYDTVEAYGLPVKELLAAFDQFLWPITFRNHKVAGCVQVVRHALSLDDCRLTFHPVHCERKTPDQDIKEVWFAGSHADVGGGYPDDALAFQPLVWMADAAALRFNEAEVAKWGKRLTPAALTHDSRSGAASFYRFAPRRIAAPGAEDAALPLLHPSVREKIHEGNDGYGPVSLYRSFAWEDGAAAPPLAPRARDLAALQVITDRCQLATLILLLLSPQIGPWLAALLPWLPDPAIPGAAAIVKGTPFYLKPHVQVVVDHPVIIGLLLVLLVGLNRLAGWLGSAVQDEARVMWQPGLTLAPSPTRDRLVRLGAWLRARKTLRAAVRLGAAVAMPLLFFAGAWLMAKILLEMYWAAMS
;
A
#
# COMPACT_ATOMS: atom_id res chain seq x y z
N MET A 1 -1.52 -7.05 -46.14
CA MET A 1 -1.83 -5.87 -45.32
C MET A 1 -1.61 -6.27 -43.86
N SER A 2 -0.75 -5.57 -43.11
CA SER A 2 -0.57 -5.84 -41.67
C SER A 2 -1.88 -5.57 -40.94
N GLU A 3 -2.32 -6.48 -40.07
CA GLU A 3 -3.50 -6.25 -39.22
C GLU A 3 -3.32 -4.94 -38.42
N PRO A 4 -4.40 -4.17 -38.19
CA PRO A 4 -4.31 -2.91 -37.44
C PRO A 4 -3.80 -3.15 -36.02
N ALA A 5 -2.98 -2.22 -35.51
CA ALA A 5 -2.46 -2.27 -34.15
C ALA A 5 -3.59 -2.30 -33.12
N ARG A 6 -3.50 -3.21 -32.14
CA ARG A 6 -4.51 -3.36 -31.09
C ARG A 6 -3.96 -2.85 -29.76
N LYS A 7 -4.86 -2.56 -28.82
CA LYS A 7 -4.49 -2.19 -27.45
C LYS A 7 -4.66 -3.38 -26.50
N LEU A 8 -3.58 -3.81 -25.87
CA LEU A 8 -3.61 -4.79 -24.79
C LEU A 8 -3.64 -4.07 -23.45
N VAL A 9 -4.70 -4.30 -22.66
CA VAL A 9 -4.91 -3.58 -21.41
C VAL A 9 -4.84 -4.53 -20.21
N ILE A 10 -3.95 -4.26 -19.27
CA ILE A 10 -3.86 -4.99 -18.00
C ILE A 10 -4.50 -4.15 -16.90
N PHE A 11 -5.50 -4.70 -16.24
CA PHE A 11 -6.12 -4.12 -15.06
C PHE A 11 -5.72 -4.94 -13.83
N ALA A 12 -4.93 -4.37 -12.93
CA ALA A 12 -4.51 -5.02 -11.69
C ALA A 12 -5.10 -4.30 -10.48
N ASP A 13 -5.99 -4.98 -9.75
CA ASP A 13 -6.69 -4.35 -8.64
C ASP A 13 -5.96 -4.47 -7.30
N GLY A 14 -6.29 -3.56 -6.37
CA GLY A 14 -5.95 -3.66 -4.96
C GLY A 14 -6.81 -4.69 -4.23
N THR A 15 -6.62 -4.84 -2.92
CA THR A 15 -7.47 -5.74 -2.12
C THR A 15 -8.80 -5.08 -1.78
N ALA A 16 -9.69 -4.97 -2.77
CA ALA A 16 -11.02 -4.39 -2.65
C ALA A 16 -11.84 -5.01 -1.50
N ASN A 17 -11.64 -6.30 -1.20
CA ASN A 17 -12.37 -7.02 -0.16
C ASN A 17 -12.09 -6.54 1.29
N ALA A 18 -11.10 -5.67 1.51
CA ALA A 18 -10.81 -5.15 2.85
C ALA A 18 -11.76 -4.00 3.28
N TYR A 19 -12.46 -3.36 2.34
CA TYR A 19 -13.16 -2.09 2.56
C TYR A 19 -14.70 -2.13 2.47
N GLY A 20 -15.31 -3.31 2.35
CA GLY A 20 -16.77 -3.45 2.55
C GLY A 20 -17.66 -3.62 1.32
N GLY A 21 -17.11 -3.90 0.12
CA GLY A 21 -17.86 -4.63 -0.92
C GLY A 21 -18.20 -3.89 -2.22
N SER A 22 -17.87 -2.61 -2.37
CA SER A 22 -18.09 -1.89 -3.64
C SER A 22 -16.98 -2.13 -4.67
N SER A 23 -17.28 -1.77 -5.91
CA SER A 23 -16.33 -1.85 -7.02
C SER A 23 -15.15 -0.87 -6.86
N THR A 24 -13.99 -1.23 -7.39
CA THR A 24 -12.83 -0.32 -7.52
C THR A 24 -12.89 0.40 -8.86
N ASN A 25 -12.14 1.49 -9.00
CA ASN A 25 -12.02 2.21 -10.26
C ASN A 25 -11.38 1.34 -11.35
N VAL A 26 -10.42 0.49 -10.98
CA VAL A 26 -9.81 -0.49 -11.89
C VAL A 26 -10.86 -1.46 -12.44
N TRP A 27 -11.75 -1.96 -11.59
CA TRP A 27 -12.86 -2.83 -12.02
C TRP A 27 -13.87 -2.08 -12.90
N ARG A 28 -14.25 -0.85 -12.53
CA ARG A 28 -15.15 0.00 -13.34
C ARG A 28 -14.62 0.22 -14.76
N MET A 29 -13.34 0.60 -14.88
CA MET A 29 -12.70 0.77 -16.19
C MET A 29 -12.66 -0.52 -16.99
N TYR A 30 -12.38 -1.67 -16.35
CA TYR A 30 -12.39 -2.95 -17.03
C TYR A 30 -13.78 -3.33 -17.54
N GLN A 31 -14.82 -3.13 -16.74
CA GLN A 31 -16.20 -3.42 -17.14
C GLN A 31 -16.69 -2.53 -18.29
N ALA A 32 -16.28 -1.27 -18.29
CA ALA A 32 -16.66 -0.32 -19.34
C ALA A 32 -15.78 -0.42 -20.59
N LEU A 33 -14.69 -1.19 -20.59
CA LEU A 33 -13.78 -1.25 -21.73
C LEU A 33 -14.49 -1.75 -22.99
N ASP A 34 -14.43 -0.97 -24.07
CA ASP A 34 -14.85 -1.44 -25.38
C ASP A 34 -13.85 -2.48 -25.91
N THR A 35 -14.35 -3.58 -26.45
CA THR A 35 -13.53 -4.68 -26.96
C THR A 35 -13.24 -4.59 -28.46
N ALA A 36 -13.77 -3.57 -29.14
CA ALA A 36 -13.43 -3.26 -30.52
C ALA A 36 -11.96 -2.79 -30.63
N ASN A 37 -11.09 -3.66 -31.16
CA ASN A 37 -9.63 -3.44 -31.29
C ASN A 37 -8.86 -3.27 -29.97
N GLN A 38 -9.48 -3.62 -28.83
CA GLN A 38 -8.84 -3.60 -27.53
C GLN A 38 -9.10 -4.92 -26.79
N ARG A 39 -8.10 -5.41 -26.06
CA ARG A 39 -8.21 -6.64 -25.28
C ARG A 39 -7.77 -6.40 -23.84
N GLY A 40 -8.75 -6.28 -22.96
CA GLY A 40 -8.54 -6.13 -21.52
C GLY A 40 -8.37 -7.47 -20.80
N ARG A 41 -7.51 -7.49 -19.77
CA ARG A 41 -7.46 -8.59 -18.80
C ARG A 41 -7.43 -8.05 -17.38
N TYR A 42 -8.41 -8.47 -16.59
CA TYR A 42 -8.52 -8.14 -15.18
C TYR A 42 -7.82 -9.15 -14.28
N PHE A 43 -7.09 -8.63 -13.29
CA PHE A 43 -6.43 -9.37 -12.23
C PHE A 43 -6.92 -8.83 -10.89
N ARG A 44 -7.69 -9.66 -10.18
CA ARG A 44 -8.15 -9.35 -8.83
C ARG A 44 -6.96 -9.20 -7.88
N GLY A 45 -7.10 -8.31 -6.90
CA GLY A 45 -6.09 -8.10 -5.86
C GLY A 45 -5.75 -9.33 -5.04
N VAL A 46 -4.58 -9.28 -4.42
CA VAL A 46 -3.93 -10.41 -3.76
C VAL A 46 -4.64 -10.89 -2.49
N GLY A 47 -4.75 -12.20 -2.34
CA GLY A 47 -5.39 -12.87 -1.21
C GLY A 47 -5.74 -14.29 -1.62
N THR A 48 -4.87 -15.25 -1.31
CA THR A 48 -4.94 -16.63 -1.82
C THR A 48 -5.85 -17.53 -1.02
N SER A 49 -6.13 -17.18 0.24
CA SER A 49 -6.97 -17.98 1.12
C SER A 49 -8.48 -17.84 0.82
N SER A 50 -9.21 -18.95 0.97
CA SER A 50 -10.68 -18.98 1.03
C SER A 50 -11.22 -18.29 2.30
N ASN A 51 -10.46 -18.29 3.40
CA ASN A 51 -10.82 -17.68 4.67
C ASN A 51 -10.57 -16.16 4.64
N ARG A 52 -11.57 -15.37 5.05
CA ARG A 52 -11.53 -13.89 5.02
C ARG A 52 -10.38 -13.27 5.81
N TYR A 53 -10.04 -13.84 6.97
CA TYR A 53 -9.02 -13.29 7.86
C TYR A 53 -7.61 -13.58 7.34
N LEU A 54 -7.37 -14.83 6.94
CA LEU A 54 -6.12 -15.22 6.28
C LEU A 54 -5.94 -14.50 4.95
N ARG A 55 -7.02 -14.25 4.20
CA ARG A 55 -6.98 -13.45 2.97
C ARG A 55 -6.56 -12.01 3.23
N ALA A 56 -7.00 -11.41 4.34
CA ALA A 56 -6.59 -10.07 4.73
C ALA A 56 -5.10 -10.02 5.11
N ILE A 57 -4.61 -11.04 5.82
CA ILE A 57 -3.20 -11.19 6.18
C ILE A 57 -2.34 -11.44 4.94
N ASP A 58 -2.69 -12.41 4.10
CA ASP A 58 -2.03 -12.68 2.80
C ASP A 58 -1.98 -11.43 1.92
N GLY A 59 -3.10 -10.68 1.91
CA GLY A 59 -3.24 -9.43 1.21
C GLY A 59 -2.26 -8.39 1.73
N ALA A 60 -2.19 -8.20 3.05
CA ALA A 60 -1.26 -7.28 3.71
C ALA A 60 0.21 -7.71 3.57
N LEU A 61 0.50 -9.01 3.45
CA LEU A 61 1.84 -9.55 3.25
C LEU A 61 2.26 -9.62 1.78
N GLY A 62 1.41 -9.21 0.82
CA GLY A 62 1.78 -9.15 -0.60
C GLY A 62 2.18 -10.50 -1.23
N LEU A 63 1.89 -11.63 -0.58
CA LEU A 63 2.36 -12.97 -0.99
C LEU A 63 1.89 -13.36 -2.40
N GLY A 64 0.74 -12.83 -2.84
CA GLY A 64 0.19 -13.07 -4.17
C GLY A 64 0.81 -12.25 -5.30
N VAL A 65 1.55 -11.17 -5.02
CA VAL A 65 2.00 -10.20 -6.04
C VAL A 65 2.87 -10.86 -7.13
N PRO A 66 3.89 -11.69 -6.81
CA PRO A 66 4.71 -12.35 -7.83
C PRO A 66 3.89 -13.25 -8.76
N SER A 67 2.84 -13.88 -8.24
CA SER A 67 1.95 -14.73 -9.03
C SER A 67 1.14 -13.90 -10.02
N THR A 68 0.58 -12.78 -9.57
CA THR A 68 -0.18 -11.86 -10.42
C THR A 68 0.69 -11.24 -11.51
N VAL A 69 1.90 -10.76 -11.17
CA VAL A 69 2.85 -10.23 -12.18
C VAL A 69 3.14 -11.28 -13.24
N ARG A 70 3.47 -12.53 -12.86
CA ARG A 70 3.73 -13.61 -13.82
C ARG A 70 2.53 -13.97 -14.68
N LYS A 71 1.31 -13.95 -14.12
CA LYS A 71 0.07 -14.21 -14.89
C LYS A 71 -0.19 -13.08 -15.91
N ALA A 72 0.00 -11.82 -15.52
CA ALA A 72 -0.13 -10.67 -16.42
C ALA A 72 0.94 -10.68 -17.51
N TYR A 73 2.19 -10.92 -17.14
CA TYR A 73 3.30 -11.08 -18.08
C TYR A 73 3.03 -12.19 -19.11
N ARG A 74 2.58 -13.35 -18.65
CA ARG A 74 2.20 -14.47 -19.54
C ARG A 74 1.05 -14.12 -20.47
N PHE A 75 0.06 -13.36 -20.00
CA PHE A 75 -1.01 -12.88 -20.88
C PHE A 75 -0.44 -12.01 -22.01
N LEU A 76 0.47 -11.09 -21.71
CA LEU A 76 1.13 -10.27 -22.73
C LEU A 76 1.95 -11.12 -23.71
N CYS A 77 2.75 -12.06 -23.21
CA CYS A 77 3.55 -12.96 -24.06
C CYS A 77 2.68 -13.73 -25.07
N TRP A 78 1.46 -14.12 -24.69
CA TRP A 78 0.56 -14.84 -25.58
C TRP A 78 -0.17 -13.97 -26.61
N ASN A 79 -0.43 -12.70 -26.27
CA ASN A 79 -1.37 -11.87 -27.03
C ASN A 79 -0.70 -10.75 -27.81
N TYR A 80 0.52 -10.36 -27.43
CA TYR A 80 1.26 -9.28 -28.06
C TYR A 80 1.72 -9.65 -29.46
N ARG A 81 1.47 -8.73 -30.38
CA ARG A 81 2.03 -8.72 -31.73
C ARG A 81 2.92 -7.47 -31.86
N PRO A 82 4.01 -7.53 -32.64
CA PRO A 82 4.78 -6.34 -32.96
C PRO A 82 3.87 -5.21 -33.46
N GLY A 83 3.96 -4.05 -32.82
CA GLY A 83 3.11 -2.89 -33.09
C GLY A 83 1.86 -2.75 -32.21
N ASP A 84 1.48 -3.76 -31.43
CA ASP A 84 0.42 -3.62 -30.42
C ASP A 84 0.86 -2.63 -29.31
N GLU A 85 -0.09 -1.86 -28.78
CA GLU A 85 0.14 -0.99 -27.64
C GLU A 85 -0.17 -1.69 -26.32
N ILE A 86 0.68 -1.54 -25.32
CA ILE A 86 0.44 -2.04 -23.96
C ILE A 86 -0.01 -0.90 -23.05
N HIS A 87 -1.15 -1.09 -22.40
CA HIS A 87 -1.74 -0.17 -21.43
C HIS A 87 -1.86 -0.88 -20.08
N LEU A 88 -1.38 -0.24 -19.02
CA LEU A 88 -1.38 -0.81 -17.68
C LEU A 88 -2.17 0.09 -16.72
N VAL A 89 -3.13 -0.46 -16.00
CA VAL A 89 -3.91 0.26 -14.98
C VAL A 89 -3.87 -0.52 -13.68
N GLY A 90 -3.56 0.14 -12.57
CA GLY A 90 -3.63 -0.53 -11.28
C GLY A 90 -3.89 0.37 -10.07
N PHE A 91 -4.45 -0.23 -9.02
CA PHE A 91 -4.77 0.45 -7.76
C PHE A 91 -4.01 -0.18 -6.60
N SER A 92 -3.44 0.63 -5.71
CA SER A 92 -2.80 0.18 -4.47
C SER A 92 -1.67 -0.83 -4.75
N ARG A 93 -1.77 -2.06 -4.23
CA ARG A 93 -0.86 -3.17 -4.59
C ARG A 93 -0.98 -3.62 -6.05
N GLY A 94 -2.12 -3.39 -6.69
CA GLY A 94 -2.28 -3.53 -8.13
C GLY A 94 -1.42 -2.53 -8.90
N ALA A 95 -1.32 -1.29 -8.42
CA ALA A 95 -0.41 -0.27 -8.97
C ALA A 95 1.07 -0.71 -8.81
N PHE A 96 1.43 -1.27 -7.65
CA PHE A 96 2.73 -1.92 -7.45
C PHE A 96 2.97 -3.07 -8.45
N THR A 97 1.94 -3.88 -8.70
CA THR A 97 1.99 -5.04 -9.61
C THR A 97 2.28 -4.59 -11.05
N VAL A 98 1.58 -3.58 -11.56
CA VAL A 98 1.80 -3.09 -12.94
C VAL A 98 3.13 -2.37 -13.12
N ARG A 99 3.59 -1.62 -12.11
CA ARG A 99 4.94 -1.04 -12.10
C ARG A 99 6.02 -2.13 -12.13
N THR A 100 5.85 -3.19 -11.35
CA THR A 100 6.76 -4.35 -11.35
C THR A 100 6.73 -5.09 -12.69
N LEU A 101 5.55 -5.24 -13.29
CA LEU A 101 5.38 -5.82 -14.61
C LEU A 101 6.11 -5.00 -15.69
N ALA A 102 5.98 -3.66 -15.64
CA ALA A 102 6.70 -2.79 -16.55
C ALA A 102 8.23 -2.91 -16.40
N GLY A 103 8.72 -2.99 -15.15
CA GLY A 103 10.13 -3.28 -14.88
C GLY A 103 10.59 -4.62 -15.45
N MET A 104 9.74 -5.66 -15.33
CA MET A 104 10.02 -6.98 -15.89
C MET A 104 10.05 -6.95 -17.43
N ILE A 105 9.11 -6.24 -18.08
CA ILE A 105 9.10 -6.08 -19.55
C ILE A 105 10.32 -5.29 -20.01
N ALA A 106 10.68 -4.21 -19.33
CA ALA A 106 11.88 -3.43 -19.65
C ALA A 106 13.15 -4.27 -19.56
N PHE A 107 13.19 -5.22 -18.63
CA PHE A 107 14.38 -6.03 -18.35
C PHE A 107 14.46 -7.32 -19.17
N GLN A 108 13.31 -7.92 -19.50
CA GLN A 108 13.22 -9.27 -20.10
C GLN A 108 12.53 -9.29 -21.46
N GLY A 109 12.02 -8.15 -21.95
CA GLY A 109 11.14 -8.14 -23.12
C GLY A 109 9.89 -9.01 -22.87
N LEU A 110 9.34 -9.61 -23.92
CA LEU A 110 8.29 -10.63 -23.83
C LEU A 110 8.84 -12.00 -24.25
N MET A 111 8.24 -13.08 -23.77
CA MET A 111 8.62 -14.44 -24.15
C MET A 111 8.04 -14.80 -25.53
N PRO A 112 8.81 -15.45 -26.41
CA PRO A 112 8.34 -15.83 -27.74
C PRO A 112 7.28 -16.93 -27.67
N ARG A 113 6.40 -16.96 -28.67
CA ARG A 113 5.36 -18.00 -28.86
C ARG A 113 5.86 -19.18 -29.69
N GLU A 114 7.02 -19.03 -30.31
CA GLU A 114 7.67 -20.03 -31.16
C GLU A 114 9.17 -20.00 -30.86
N ILE A 115 9.80 -21.16 -30.74
CA ILE A 115 11.24 -21.29 -30.47
C ILE A 115 11.79 -22.36 -31.41
N ASP A 116 12.78 -21.99 -32.24
CA ASP A 116 13.40 -22.84 -33.25
C ASP A 116 12.38 -23.53 -34.19
N GLY A 117 11.39 -22.78 -34.69
CA GLY A 117 10.39 -23.31 -35.62
C GLY A 117 9.23 -24.06 -34.96
N HIS A 118 9.21 -24.19 -33.63
CA HIS A 118 8.19 -24.94 -32.90
C HIS A 118 7.35 -24.04 -31.99
N ALA A 119 6.02 -24.19 -32.08
CA ALA A 119 5.09 -23.50 -31.21
C ALA A 119 5.29 -23.92 -29.74
N VAL A 120 5.43 -22.92 -28.86
CA VAL A 120 5.64 -23.12 -27.43
C VAL A 120 4.37 -23.65 -26.79
N THR A 121 4.48 -24.67 -25.96
CA THR A 121 3.34 -25.20 -25.20
C THR A 121 2.98 -24.33 -23.98
N ASN A 122 1.79 -24.52 -23.42
CA ASN A 122 1.39 -23.83 -22.19
C ASN A 122 2.33 -24.10 -21.00
N GLU A 123 2.83 -25.33 -20.88
CA GLU A 123 3.80 -25.76 -19.85
C GLU A 123 5.14 -25.04 -20.02
N GLU A 124 5.65 -24.98 -21.25
CA GLU A 124 6.89 -24.29 -21.58
C GLU A 124 6.78 -22.79 -21.35
N MET A 125 5.69 -22.15 -21.79
CA MET A 125 5.45 -20.73 -21.52
C MET A 125 5.41 -20.46 -20.01
N ARG A 126 4.78 -21.34 -19.21
CA ARG A 126 4.79 -21.24 -17.73
C ARG A 126 6.21 -21.33 -17.17
N ARG A 127 7.04 -22.23 -17.70
CA ARG A 127 8.43 -22.42 -17.30
C ARG A 127 9.30 -21.22 -17.68
N ASN A 128 9.18 -20.73 -18.91
CA ASN A 128 9.94 -19.59 -19.44
C ASN A 128 9.60 -18.30 -18.69
N THR A 129 8.30 -18.02 -18.47
CA THR A 129 7.88 -16.86 -17.67
C THR A 129 8.33 -16.93 -16.20
N ARG A 130 8.44 -18.12 -15.60
CA ARG A 130 9.08 -18.31 -14.28
C ARG A 130 10.59 -18.05 -14.34
N GLY A 131 11.25 -18.49 -15.42
CA GLY A 131 12.66 -18.18 -15.72
C GLY A 131 12.91 -16.68 -15.77
N ALA A 132 12.14 -15.96 -16.59
CA ALA A 132 12.22 -14.51 -16.74
C ALA A 132 12.00 -13.77 -15.41
N TRP A 133 11.04 -14.23 -14.59
CA TRP A 133 10.81 -13.66 -13.27
C TRP A 133 12.02 -13.84 -12.35
N ARG A 134 12.66 -15.02 -12.37
CA ARG A 134 13.88 -15.26 -11.58
C ARG A 134 15.04 -14.38 -12.05
N ALA A 135 15.28 -14.31 -13.36
CA ALA A 135 16.30 -13.45 -13.93
C ALA A 135 16.11 -11.98 -13.51
N TYR A 136 14.89 -11.46 -13.69
CA TYR A 136 14.50 -10.13 -13.22
C TYR A 136 14.76 -9.94 -11.71
N ARG A 137 14.32 -10.88 -10.86
CA ARG A 137 14.50 -10.77 -9.39
C ARG A 137 15.93 -10.94 -8.93
N THR A 138 16.78 -11.69 -9.64
CA THR A 138 18.21 -11.76 -9.31
C THR A 138 18.86 -10.39 -9.46
N GLN A 139 18.49 -9.64 -10.50
CA GLN A 139 19.07 -8.32 -10.79
C GLN A 139 18.44 -7.18 -10.00
N THR A 140 17.11 -7.16 -9.88
CA THR A 140 16.44 -6.16 -9.04
C THR A 140 16.56 -6.48 -7.57
N ALA A 141 16.93 -7.71 -7.21
CA ALA A 141 17.11 -8.11 -5.84
C ALA A 141 18.40 -8.86 -5.48
N PRO A 142 19.60 -8.28 -5.71
CA PRO A 142 20.86 -8.87 -5.26
C PRO A 142 20.89 -9.08 -3.75
N LEU A 143 21.53 -10.18 -3.35
CA LEU A 143 21.75 -10.61 -1.97
C LEU A 143 23.04 -9.98 -1.41
N THR A 144 23.11 -8.64 -1.44
CA THR A 144 24.27 -7.89 -0.94
C THR A 144 24.02 -7.30 0.46
N GLY A 145 25.11 -6.98 1.18
CA GLY A 145 25.04 -6.40 2.52
C GLY A 145 24.35 -7.31 3.55
N TRP A 146 23.48 -6.76 4.39
CA TRP A 146 22.73 -7.50 5.42
C TRP A 146 21.73 -8.52 4.86
N ARG A 147 21.34 -8.42 3.58
CA ARG A 147 20.41 -9.37 2.93
C ARG A 147 21.04 -10.74 2.63
N ARG A 148 22.37 -10.86 2.75
CA ARG A 148 23.04 -12.18 2.71
C ARG A 148 22.57 -13.12 3.82
N PHE A 149 21.99 -12.58 4.89
CA PHE A 149 21.43 -13.36 6.00
C PHE A 149 19.94 -13.70 5.84
N SER A 150 19.33 -13.39 4.68
CA SER A 150 17.93 -13.73 4.40
C SER A 150 17.74 -15.21 4.03
N LEU A 151 16.53 -15.76 4.23
CA LEU A 151 16.17 -17.10 3.74
C LEU A 151 16.35 -17.24 2.22
N ALA A 152 16.28 -16.12 1.48
CA ALA A 152 16.49 -16.10 0.04
C ALA A 152 17.93 -16.47 -0.35
N THR A 153 18.93 -16.30 0.54
CA THR A 153 20.32 -16.71 0.29
C THR A 153 20.49 -18.21 0.20
N ILE A 154 19.70 -18.98 0.94
CA ILE A 154 19.71 -20.44 0.89
C ILE A 154 18.71 -20.94 -0.17
N GLY A 155 17.50 -20.35 -0.19
CA GLY A 155 16.42 -20.78 -1.06
C GLY A 155 16.67 -20.55 -2.54
N ARG A 156 17.24 -19.40 -2.95
CA ARG A 156 17.44 -19.10 -4.38
C ARG A 156 18.46 -20.02 -5.06
N PRO A 157 19.67 -20.26 -4.50
CA PRO A 157 20.63 -21.18 -5.10
C PRO A 157 20.12 -22.61 -5.14
N LEU A 158 19.38 -23.05 -4.11
CA LEU A 158 18.76 -24.38 -4.08
C LEU A 158 17.72 -24.52 -5.19
N ILE A 159 16.76 -23.59 -5.28
CA ILE A 159 15.72 -23.59 -6.32
C ILE A 159 16.36 -23.53 -7.71
N GLU A 160 17.40 -22.73 -7.91
CA GLU A 160 18.08 -22.63 -9.20
C GLU A 160 18.84 -23.92 -9.54
N THR A 161 19.47 -24.56 -8.56
CA THR A 161 20.18 -25.85 -8.74
C THR A 161 19.20 -26.97 -9.04
N CYS A 162 18.11 -27.10 -8.28
CA CYS A 162 17.03 -28.04 -8.57
C CYS A 162 16.40 -27.77 -9.94
N SER A 163 16.22 -26.50 -10.32
CA SER A 163 15.68 -26.14 -11.63
C SER A 163 16.64 -26.48 -12.77
N ARG A 164 17.95 -26.28 -12.60
CA ARG A 164 18.98 -26.70 -13.57
C ARG A 164 19.00 -28.22 -13.73
N PHE A 165 18.98 -28.95 -12.62
CA PHE A 165 18.93 -30.40 -12.62
C PHE A 165 17.66 -30.93 -13.29
N TYR A 166 16.49 -30.43 -12.90
CA TYR A 166 15.21 -30.81 -13.50
C TYR A 166 15.16 -30.49 -15.01
N ARG A 167 15.65 -29.32 -15.44
CA ARG A 167 15.75 -28.99 -16.87
C ARG A 167 16.67 -29.95 -17.62
N ARG A 168 17.84 -30.28 -17.05
CA ARG A 168 18.78 -31.22 -17.65
C ARG A 168 18.20 -32.63 -17.76
N MET A 169 17.53 -33.10 -16.71
CA MET A 169 16.87 -34.41 -16.70
C MET A 169 15.77 -34.50 -17.76
N MET A 170 14.97 -33.44 -17.91
CA MET A 170 13.83 -33.40 -18.84
C MET A 170 14.20 -32.91 -20.26
N GLY A 171 15.47 -32.67 -20.57
CA GLY A 171 15.92 -32.20 -21.89
C GLY A 171 15.41 -30.79 -22.26
N TYR A 172 15.02 -29.98 -21.29
CA TYR A 172 14.39 -28.69 -21.54
C TYR A 172 15.40 -27.56 -21.82
N LYS A 173 15.11 -26.70 -22.80
CA LYS A 173 15.92 -25.51 -23.13
C LYS A 173 16.15 -24.59 -21.93
N THR A 174 17.35 -24.00 -21.85
CA THR A 174 17.72 -23.05 -20.80
C THR A 174 17.05 -21.69 -21.01
N HIS A 175 16.97 -20.87 -19.97
CA HIS A 175 16.41 -19.52 -20.09
C HIS A 175 17.22 -18.67 -21.08
N ASP A 176 18.55 -18.77 -21.05
CA ASP A 176 19.45 -18.04 -21.95
C ASP A 176 19.20 -18.39 -23.42
N GLN A 177 18.93 -19.67 -23.73
CA GLN A 177 18.56 -20.10 -25.09
C GLN A 177 17.23 -19.50 -25.56
N VAL A 178 16.27 -19.35 -24.63
CA VAL A 178 14.98 -18.69 -24.91
C VAL A 178 15.17 -17.18 -25.12
N GLU A 179 16.10 -16.55 -24.40
CA GLU A 179 16.46 -15.14 -24.61
C GLU A 179 17.10 -14.91 -25.98
N THR A 180 18.01 -15.79 -26.43
CA THR A 180 18.58 -15.71 -27.77
C THR A 180 17.51 -15.80 -28.86
N ALA A 181 16.55 -16.73 -28.71
CA ALA A 181 15.43 -16.86 -29.65
C ALA A 181 14.47 -15.64 -29.61
N ARG A 182 14.30 -15.00 -28.44
CA ARG A 182 13.54 -13.75 -28.29
C ARG A 182 14.22 -12.59 -29.00
N ASP A 183 15.54 -12.45 -28.84
CA ASP A 183 16.31 -11.27 -29.24
C ASP A 183 16.46 -11.11 -30.75
N GLN A 184 16.09 -12.14 -31.51
CA GLN A 184 16.00 -12.10 -32.96
C GLN A 184 14.73 -11.40 -33.48
N GLY A 185 13.83 -10.92 -32.59
CA GLY A 185 12.56 -10.30 -32.98
C GLY A 185 12.17 -9.03 -32.21
N ALA A 186 11.05 -8.42 -32.60
CA ALA A 186 10.53 -7.15 -32.06
C ALA A 186 9.91 -7.25 -30.63
N ILE A 187 10.27 -8.29 -29.88
CA ILE A 187 9.83 -8.54 -28.50
C ILE A 187 11.00 -8.50 -27.50
N ALA A 188 12.20 -8.15 -27.97
CA ALA A 188 13.40 -7.98 -27.17
C ALA A 188 13.27 -6.80 -26.16
N PRO A 189 14.08 -6.78 -25.08
CA PRO A 189 14.20 -5.66 -24.18
C PRO A 189 14.45 -4.35 -24.96
N GLY A 190 13.73 -3.28 -24.60
CA GLY A 190 13.82 -1.98 -25.28
C GLY A 190 12.99 -1.83 -26.56
N GLN A 191 12.56 -2.93 -27.20
CA GLN A 191 11.67 -2.89 -28.37
C GLN A 191 10.19 -2.82 -27.97
N VAL A 192 9.83 -3.43 -26.84
CA VAL A 192 8.47 -3.41 -26.31
C VAL A 192 8.23 -2.12 -25.53
N LYS A 193 7.31 -1.29 -26.03
CA LYS A 193 6.90 -0.03 -25.39
C LYS A 193 5.57 -0.20 -24.65
N ILE A 194 5.42 0.53 -23.55
CA ILE A 194 4.18 0.65 -22.79
C ILE A 194 3.67 2.07 -23.03
N ALA A 195 2.56 2.19 -23.73
CA ALA A 195 1.99 3.47 -24.15
C ALA A 195 1.50 4.26 -22.93
N PHE A 196 0.80 3.58 -22.01
CA PHE A 196 0.16 4.22 -20.87
C PHE A 196 0.28 3.38 -19.59
N MET A 197 0.52 4.07 -18.47
CA MET A 197 0.44 3.52 -17.12
C MET A 197 -0.41 4.42 -16.21
N GLY A 198 -1.62 3.95 -15.90
CA GLY A 198 -2.55 4.57 -14.96
C GLY A 198 -2.43 3.97 -13.56
N LEU A 199 -2.18 4.80 -12.57
CA LEU A 199 -1.96 4.38 -11.19
C LEU A 199 -2.95 5.07 -10.27
N TYR A 200 -3.60 4.30 -9.41
CA TYR A 200 -4.35 4.83 -8.28
C TYR A 200 -3.56 4.52 -7.01
N ASP A 201 -3.10 5.58 -6.36
CA ASP A 201 -2.53 5.63 -5.03
C ASP A 201 -1.58 4.46 -4.69
N THR A 202 -0.45 4.41 -5.40
CA THR A 202 0.50 3.30 -5.30
C THR A 202 1.06 3.20 -3.89
N VAL A 203 0.88 2.06 -3.22
CA VAL A 203 1.53 1.74 -1.94
C VAL A 203 2.54 0.61 -2.12
N GLU A 204 3.46 0.47 -1.17
CA GLU A 204 4.39 -0.67 -1.18
C GLU A 204 3.66 -2.03 -1.10
N ALA A 205 4.36 -3.10 -1.45
CA ALA A 205 3.81 -4.45 -1.51
C ALA A 205 3.23 -4.96 -0.17
N TYR A 206 3.65 -4.35 0.94
CA TYR A 206 3.28 -4.75 2.29
C TYR A 206 2.42 -3.67 2.96
N GLY A 207 1.30 -4.08 3.54
CA GLY A 207 0.33 -3.23 4.22
C GLY A 207 0.14 -3.62 5.68
N LEU A 208 1.19 -4.01 6.40
CA LEU A 208 1.09 -4.28 7.84
C LEU A 208 1.02 -2.96 8.64
N PRO A 209 0.45 -2.95 9.85
CA PRO A 209 0.36 -1.74 10.68
C PRO A 209 1.71 -1.28 11.24
N VAL A 210 2.71 -2.18 11.30
CA VAL A 210 4.04 -1.94 11.87
C VAL A 210 5.09 -1.91 10.76
N LYS A 211 5.67 -0.74 10.51
CA LYS A 211 6.64 -0.49 9.42
C LYS A 211 7.95 -1.27 9.62
N GLU A 212 8.37 -1.44 10.87
CA GLU A 212 9.62 -2.11 11.24
C GLU A 212 9.52 -3.63 11.02
N LEU A 213 8.37 -4.23 11.35
CA LEU A 213 8.08 -5.64 11.06
C LEU A 213 8.06 -5.90 9.55
N LEU A 214 7.54 -4.95 8.79
CA LEU A 214 7.52 -4.96 7.33
C LEU A 214 8.93 -4.88 6.74
N ALA A 215 9.78 -3.99 7.26
CA ALA A 215 11.18 -3.91 6.86
C ALA A 215 11.93 -5.21 7.18
N ALA A 216 11.66 -5.84 8.32
CA ALA A 216 12.20 -7.15 8.68
C ALA A 216 11.74 -8.25 7.72
N PHE A 217 10.45 -8.29 7.41
CA PHE A 217 9.87 -9.27 6.50
C PHE A 217 10.47 -9.14 5.09
N ASP A 218 10.59 -7.92 4.57
CA ASP A 218 11.27 -7.68 3.30
C ASP A 218 12.75 -8.09 3.32
N GLN A 219 13.43 -7.78 4.43
CA GLN A 219 14.86 -8.00 4.58
C GLN A 219 15.22 -9.48 4.72
N PHE A 220 14.46 -10.24 5.50
CA PHE A 220 14.85 -11.58 5.94
C PHE A 220 14.04 -12.72 5.31
N LEU A 221 12.77 -12.49 4.96
CA LEU A 221 11.85 -13.55 4.53
C LEU A 221 11.54 -13.45 3.04
N TRP A 222 11.00 -12.31 2.62
CA TRP A 222 10.41 -12.17 1.29
C TRP A 222 10.75 -10.77 0.74
N PRO A 223 11.83 -10.60 -0.02
CA PRO A 223 12.14 -9.29 -0.59
C PRO A 223 11.22 -9.03 -1.78
N ILE A 224 10.28 -8.08 -1.69
CA ILE A 224 9.44 -7.64 -2.82
C ILE A 224 9.51 -6.13 -3.03
N THR A 225 9.74 -5.31 -2.01
CA THR A 225 9.66 -3.84 -2.07
C THR A 225 10.41 -3.20 -3.23
N PHE A 226 9.92 -2.04 -3.68
CA PHE A 226 10.59 -1.24 -4.70
C PHE A 226 11.94 -0.74 -4.15
N ARG A 227 12.98 -0.86 -4.97
CA ARG A 227 14.32 -0.40 -4.61
C ARG A 227 14.64 0.99 -5.13
N ASN A 228 13.93 1.40 -6.16
CA ASN A 228 13.94 2.74 -6.71
C ASN A 228 12.50 3.13 -7.06
N HIS A 229 12.21 4.43 -7.00
CA HIS A 229 10.90 4.96 -7.36
C HIS A 229 10.82 5.34 -8.86
N LYS A 230 11.92 5.12 -9.60
CA LYS A 230 12.01 5.37 -11.03
C LYS A 230 11.08 4.45 -11.82
N VAL A 231 10.27 5.04 -12.69
CA VAL A 231 9.42 4.28 -13.61
C VAL A 231 10.27 3.59 -14.67
N ALA A 232 9.86 2.40 -15.13
CA ALA A 232 10.57 1.70 -16.20
C ALA A 232 10.64 2.55 -17.47
N GLY A 233 11.81 2.58 -18.13
CA GLY A 233 12.06 3.48 -19.27
C GLY A 233 11.27 3.14 -20.54
N CYS A 234 10.66 1.94 -20.61
CA CYS A 234 9.76 1.58 -21.70
C CYS A 234 8.35 2.17 -21.57
N VAL A 235 8.03 2.84 -20.44
CA VAL A 235 6.73 3.48 -20.20
C VAL A 235 6.77 4.92 -20.70
N GLN A 236 5.84 5.28 -21.60
CA GLN A 236 5.82 6.60 -22.24
C GLN A 236 5.01 7.61 -21.41
N VAL A 237 3.76 7.27 -21.09
CA VAL A 237 2.85 8.13 -20.34
C VAL A 237 2.50 7.50 -18.99
N VAL A 238 2.60 8.29 -17.92
CA VAL A 238 2.21 7.90 -16.56
C VAL A 238 1.24 8.93 -16.00
N ARG A 239 0.13 8.43 -15.46
CA ARG A 239 -0.85 9.21 -14.69
C ARG A 239 -1.03 8.56 -13.34
N HIS A 240 -0.83 9.32 -12.27
CA HIS A 240 -0.91 8.82 -10.91
C HIS A 240 -1.89 9.67 -10.10
N ALA A 241 -3.06 9.11 -9.79
CA ALA A 241 -4.02 9.72 -8.88
C ALA A 241 -3.63 9.37 -7.44
N LEU A 242 -3.34 10.39 -6.63
CA LEU A 242 -2.87 10.26 -5.24
C LEU A 242 -3.96 10.69 -4.26
N SER A 243 -4.12 9.97 -3.15
CA SER A 243 -5.03 10.39 -2.08
C SER A 243 -4.39 11.43 -1.17
N LEU A 244 -5.15 12.45 -0.77
CA LEU A 244 -4.66 13.55 0.06
C LEU A 244 -4.76 13.26 1.57
N ASP A 245 -5.78 12.49 1.97
CA ASP A 245 -6.24 12.38 3.35
C ASP A 245 -6.01 11.00 3.99
N ASP A 246 -5.34 10.06 3.30
CA ASP A 246 -4.99 8.79 3.95
C ASP A 246 -3.91 9.00 5.01
N CYS A 247 -4.24 8.71 6.26
CA CYS A 247 -3.36 9.00 7.39
C CYS A 247 -2.65 7.77 7.94
N ARG A 248 -2.54 6.68 7.16
CA ARG A 248 -1.82 5.46 7.58
C ARG A 248 -0.37 5.53 7.11
N LEU A 249 0.57 5.39 8.04
CA LEU A 249 2.01 5.49 7.76
C LEU A 249 2.48 4.50 6.68
N THR A 250 1.97 3.27 6.68
CA THR A 250 2.35 2.24 5.69
C THR A 250 1.59 2.35 4.37
N PHE A 251 0.67 3.31 4.25
CA PHE A 251 -0.03 3.67 3.01
C PHE A 251 0.49 5.00 2.44
N HIS A 252 1.68 5.45 2.82
CA HIS A 252 2.31 6.56 2.11
C HIS A 252 2.57 6.16 0.65
N PRO A 253 2.24 7.05 -0.31
CA PRO A 253 2.30 6.68 -1.69
C PRO A 253 3.75 6.61 -2.17
N VAL A 254 4.01 5.68 -3.08
CA VAL A 254 5.29 5.57 -3.79
C VAL A 254 5.21 6.46 -5.02
N HIS A 255 5.90 7.60 -4.98
CA HIS A 255 5.97 8.53 -6.10
C HIS A 255 6.57 7.90 -7.37
N CYS A 256 6.27 8.51 -8.51
CA CYS A 256 6.82 8.15 -9.80
C CYS A 256 7.93 9.12 -10.20
N GLU A 257 9.17 8.65 -10.17
CA GLU A 257 10.30 9.42 -10.67
C GLU A 257 10.56 9.10 -12.15
N ARG A 258 10.88 10.12 -12.94
CA ARG A 258 11.28 9.93 -14.34
C ARG A 258 12.60 9.18 -14.40
N LYS A 259 12.68 8.20 -15.30
CA LYS A 259 13.93 7.52 -15.66
C LYS A 259 14.56 8.12 -16.91
N THR A 260 13.75 8.55 -17.87
CA THR A 260 14.22 9.26 -19.08
C THR A 260 13.48 10.59 -19.24
N PRO A 261 14.08 11.59 -19.92
CA PRO A 261 13.45 12.90 -20.13
C PRO A 261 12.12 12.84 -20.90
N ASP A 262 12.01 11.89 -21.83
CA ASP A 262 10.86 11.72 -22.73
C ASP A 262 9.60 11.17 -22.05
N GLN A 263 9.67 10.75 -20.79
CA GLN A 263 8.51 10.23 -20.07
C GLN A 263 7.59 11.37 -19.63
N ASP A 264 6.34 11.32 -20.07
CA ASP A 264 5.28 12.20 -19.59
C ASP A 264 4.69 11.61 -18.30
N ILE A 265 5.23 12.04 -17.16
CA ILE A 265 4.73 11.68 -15.82
C ILE A 265 3.98 12.85 -15.22
N LYS A 266 2.72 12.59 -14.82
CA LYS A 266 1.85 13.53 -14.10
C LYS A 266 1.24 12.84 -12.87
N GLU A 267 1.52 13.39 -11.69
CA GLU A 267 0.91 12.97 -10.43
C GLU A 267 -0.06 14.06 -9.96
N VAL A 268 -1.30 13.69 -9.64
CA VAL A 268 -2.36 14.62 -9.24
C VAL A 268 -2.99 14.13 -7.93
N TRP A 269 -3.11 15.05 -6.98
CA TRP A 269 -3.70 14.79 -5.67
C TRP A 269 -5.20 15.06 -5.66
N PHE A 270 -5.97 14.10 -5.15
CA PHE A 270 -7.41 14.13 -5.01
C PHE A 270 -7.80 14.08 -3.53
N ALA A 271 -8.93 14.70 -3.20
CA ALA A 271 -9.48 14.67 -1.86
C ALA A 271 -9.95 13.24 -1.50
N GLY A 272 -9.87 12.92 -0.22
CA GLY A 272 -10.24 11.62 0.32
C GLY A 272 -9.05 10.74 0.67
N SER A 273 -9.37 9.61 1.28
CA SER A 273 -8.45 8.54 1.66
C SER A 273 -8.11 7.59 0.49
N HIS A 274 -7.29 6.58 0.75
CA HIS A 274 -6.79 5.65 -0.27
C HIS A 274 -7.89 5.00 -1.12
N ALA A 275 -9.00 4.56 -0.50
CA ALA A 275 -10.12 3.95 -1.20
C ALA A 275 -11.17 4.97 -1.67
N ASP A 276 -11.10 6.23 -1.22
CA ASP A 276 -11.83 7.34 -1.86
C ASP A 276 -11.23 7.68 -3.23
N VAL A 277 -9.93 7.42 -3.46
CA VAL A 277 -9.30 7.62 -4.77
C VAL A 277 -9.34 6.38 -5.66
N GLY A 278 -9.09 5.20 -5.10
CA GLY A 278 -9.09 3.96 -5.88
C GLY A 278 -10.44 3.25 -5.97
N GLY A 279 -11.41 3.65 -5.16
CA GLY A 279 -12.68 2.93 -4.96
C GLY A 279 -12.57 1.75 -3.99
N GLY A 280 -13.73 1.30 -3.51
CA GLY A 280 -13.86 0.13 -2.64
C GLY A 280 -14.72 0.33 -1.39
N TYR A 281 -15.03 1.58 -1.02
CA TYR A 281 -15.99 1.90 0.03
C TYR A 281 -17.44 1.71 -0.43
N PRO A 282 -18.37 1.33 0.47
CA PRO A 282 -19.80 1.25 0.18
C PRO A 282 -20.34 2.52 -0.46
N ASP A 283 -20.02 3.68 0.12
CA ASP A 283 -20.19 4.99 -0.50
C ASP A 283 -18.89 5.37 -1.23
N ASP A 284 -18.96 5.49 -2.55
CA ASP A 284 -17.83 5.62 -3.44
C ASP A 284 -17.89 6.90 -4.30
N ALA A 285 -18.72 7.88 -3.91
CA ALA A 285 -18.94 9.10 -4.69
C ALA A 285 -17.64 9.87 -5.00
N LEU A 286 -16.74 9.98 -4.02
CA LEU A 286 -15.42 10.63 -4.22
C LEU A 286 -14.53 9.89 -5.24
N ALA A 287 -14.71 8.57 -5.42
CA ALA A 287 -13.90 7.76 -6.32
C ALA A 287 -14.19 8.04 -7.80
N PHE A 288 -15.30 8.69 -8.13
CA PHE A 288 -15.65 9.01 -9.51
C PHE A 288 -14.77 10.14 -10.08
N GLN A 289 -14.27 11.06 -9.26
CA GLN A 289 -13.37 12.13 -9.72
C GLN A 289 -12.08 11.58 -10.33
N PRO A 290 -11.26 10.79 -9.62
CA PRO A 290 -10.07 10.18 -10.20
C PRO A 290 -10.39 9.09 -11.24
N LEU A 291 -11.58 8.50 -11.22
CA LEU A 291 -12.02 7.56 -12.27
C LEU A 291 -12.11 8.25 -13.63
N VAL A 292 -12.89 9.33 -13.72
CA VAL A 292 -13.10 10.08 -14.96
C VAL A 292 -11.78 10.68 -15.43
N TRP A 293 -11.03 11.32 -14.54
CA TRP A 293 -9.70 11.87 -14.84
C TRP A 293 -8.74 10.84 -15.46
N MET A 294 -8.70 9.62 -14.91
CA MET A 294 -7.84 8.57 -15.43
C MET A 294 -8.35 8.02 -16.77
N ALA A 295 -9.68 7.88 -16.92
CA ALA A 295 -10.29 7.37 -18.15
C ALA A 295 -10.02 8.30 -19.33
N ASP A 296 -10.15 9.62 -19.12
CA ASP A 296 -9.85 10.66 -20.11
C ASP A 296 -8.39 10.62 -20.55
N ALA A 297 -7.48 10.34 -19.61
CA ALA A 297 -6.04 10.30 -19.90
C ALA A 297 -5.55 8.97 -20.49
N ALA A 298 -6.31 7.87 -20.35
CA ALA A 298 -5.86 6.53 -20.71
C ALA A 298 -5.79 6.26 -22.23
N ALA A 299 -6.37 7.13 -23.05
CA ALA A 299 -6.49 6.93 -24.50
C ALA A 299 -7.11 5.55 -24.85
N LEU A 300 -8.03 5.06 -24.02
CA LEU A 300 -8.78 3.82 -24.22
C LEU A 300 -10.22 4.16 -24.62
N ARG A 301 -10.87 3.31 -25.42
CA ARG A 301 -12.31 3.43 -25.67
C ARG A 301 -13.08 2.69 -24.58
N PHE A 302 -14.10 3.36 -24.08
CA PHE A 302 -15.05 2.83 -23.11
C PHE A 302 -16.47 2.93 -23.67
N ASN A 303 -17.36 2.08 -23.19
CA ASN A 303 -18.78 2.14 -23.49
C ASN A 303 -19.36 3.47 -22.99
N GLU A 304 -19.86 4.30 -23.92
CA GLU A 304 -20.36 5.65 -23.64
C GLU A 304 -21.50 5.66 -22.61
N ALA A 305 -22.37 4.65 -22.61
CA ALA A 305 -23.46 4.55 -21.65
C ALA A 305 -22.94 4.30 -20.23
N GLU A 306 -21.85 3.55 -20.06
CA GLU A 306 -21.20 3.36 -18.76
C GLU A 306 -20.47 4.64 -18.31
N VAL A 307 -19.75 5.30 -19.20
CA VAL A 307 -19.05 6.57 -18.90
C VAL A 307 -20.05 7.66 -18.51
N ALA A 308 -21.20 7.76 -19.18
CA ALA A 308 -22.26 8.71 -18.84
C ALA A 308 -22.81 8.49 -17.42
N LYS A 309 -22.84 7.24 -16.93
CA LYS A 309 -23.22 6.95 -15.54
C LYS A 309 -22.17 7.48 -14.57
N TRP A 310 -20.88 7.46 -14.91
CA TRP A 310 -19.83 8.01 -14.06
C TRP A 310 -19.97 9.52 -13.90
N GLY A 311 -20.22 10.23 -15.01
CA GLY A 311 -20.45 11.69 -14.99
C GLY A 311 -21.59 12.10 -14.06
N LYS A 312 -22.69 11.34 -14.03
CA LYS A 312 -23.83 11.60 -13.12
C LYS A 312 -23.52 11.37 -11.64
N ARG A 313 -22.42 10.68 -11.31
CA ARG A 313 -22.02 10.37 -9.93
C ARG A 313 -20.89 11.26 -9.42
N LEU A 314 -20.34 12.14 -10.27
CA LEU A 314 -19.32 13.10 -9.88
C LEU A 314 -19.86 14.02 -8.78
N THR A 315 -19.34 13.85 -7.57
CA THR A 315 -19.76 14.64 -6.41
C THR A 315 -18.51 15.09 -5.63
N PRO A 316 -17.86 16.20 -6.03
CA PRO A 316 -16.70 16.75 -5.34
C PRO A 316 -16.92 16.98 -3.84
N ALA A 317 -18.12 17.43 -3.46
CA ALA A 317 -18.51 17.72 -2.08
C ALA A 317 -18.84 16.47 -1.22
N ALA A 318 -18.74 15.24 -1.76
CA ALA A 318 -19.08 14.01 -1.04
C ALA A 318 -18.19 13.80 0.21
N LEU A 319 -18.69 13.04 1.18
CA LEU A 319 -18.04 12.84 2.48
C LEU A 319 -16.69 12.11 2.35
N THR A 320 -15.69 12.55 3.12
CA THR A 320 -14.41 11.85 3.23
C THR A 320 -14.49 10.71 4.24
N HIS A 321 -13.97 9.53 3.88
CA HIS A 321 -13.88 8.40 4.80
C HIS A 321 -12.66 8.49 5.72
N ASP A 322 -12.82 8.06 6.97
CA ASP A 322 -11.69 7.86 7.89
C ASP A 322 -10.96 6.55 7.56
N SER A 323 -9.79 6.69 6.92
CA SER A 323 -8.86 5.60 6.60
C SER A 323 -8.43 4.73 7.79
N ARG A 324 -8.59 5.21 9.03
CA ARG A 324 -8.21 4.54 10.28
C ARG A 324 -9.40 4.13 11.13
N SER A 325 -10.61 4.18 10.60
CA SER A 325 -11.80 3.68 11.29
C SER A 325 -11.71 2.16 11.59
N GLY A 326 -12.37 1.73 12.67
CA GLY A 326 -12.44 0.31 13.07
C GLY A 326 -11.08 -0.34 13.32
N ALA A 327 -10.84 -1.51 12.74
CA ALA A 327 -9.58 -2.24 12.87
C ALA A 327 -8.39 -1.52 12.19
N ALA A 328 -8.62 -0.53 11.33
CA ALA A 328 -7.54 0.26 10.74
C ALA A 328 -6.94 1.29 11.72
N SER A 329 -7.51 1.44 12.92
CA SER A 329 -6.96 2.29 13.99
C SER A 329 -5.58 1.84 14.47
N PHE A 330 -5.26 0.54 14.31
CA PHE A 330 -3.95 -0.01 14.62
C PHE A 330 -2.84 0.48 13.67
N TYR A 331 -3.18 0.97 12.48
CA TYR A 331 -2.18 1.61 11.63
C TYR A 331 -1.71 2.89 12.30
N ARG A 332 -0.40 3.08 12.31
CA ARG A 332 0.20 4.31 12.83
C ARG A 332 -0.29 5.51 12.04
N PHE A 333 -0.82 6.49 12.77
CA PHE A 333 -1.18 7.77 12.19
C PHE A 333 0.04 8.47 11.62
N ALA A 334 -0.09 9.03 10.42
CA ALA A 334 0.85 9.91 9.77
C ALA A 334 0.13 10.58 8.59
N PRO A 335 -0.16 11.90 8.61
CA PRO A 335 -0.67 12.60 7.45
C PRO A 335 0.33 12.54 6.31
N ARG A 336 -0.17 12.59 5.09
CA ARG A 336 0.68 12.58 3.91
C ARG A 336 1.52 13.83 3.84
N ARG A 337 2.77 13.63 3.42
CA ARG A 337 3.71 14.71 3.15
C ARG A 337 3.68 15.00 1.67
N ILE A 338 3.06 16.12 1.34
CA ILE A 338 3.00 16.63 -0.02
C ILE A 338 4.25 17.47 -0.21
N ALA A 339 5.40 16.81 -0.33
CA ALA A 339 6.67 17.46 -0.62
C ALA A 339 7.09 17.04 -2.02
N ALA A 340 7.54 18.01 -2.81
CA ALA A 340 8.26 17.74 -4.04
C ALA A 340 9.54 16.94 -3.67
N PRO A 341 9.83 15.80 -4.32
CA PRO A 341 11.00 15.00 -3.98
C PRO A 341 12.29 15.78 -4.26
N GLY A 342 13.03 16.14 -3.21
CA GLY A 342 14.51 16.15 -3.18
C GLY A 342 15.32 16.90 -4.24
N ALA A 343 14.75 17.78 -5.07
CA ALA A 343 15.50 18.59 -6.02
C ALA A 343 15.08 20.06 -5.88
N GLU A 344 16.06 20.95 -5.94
CA GLU A 344 15.86 22.41 -5.96
C GLU A 344 15.02 22.88 -7.17
N ASP A 345 14.78 21.98 -8.15
CA ASP A 345 13.94 22.14 -9.35
C ASP A 345 12.63 21.32 -9.34
N ALA A 346 12.24 20.71 -8.21
CA ALA A 346 11.08 19.81 -8.20
C ALA A 346 9.77 20.61 -8.35
N ALA A 347 9.03 20.37 -9.45
CA ALA A 347 7.74 20.99 -9.74
C ALA A 347 6.77 20.88 -8.55
N LEU A 348 5.97 21.92 -8.35
CA LEU A 348 4.98 21.96 -7.28
C LEU A 348 4.00 20.77 -7.40
N PRO A 349 3.58 20.18 -6.27
CA PRO A 349 2.56 19.13 -6.29
C PRO A 349 1.27 19.66 -6.91
N LEU A 350 0.67 18.88 -7.81
CA LEU A 350 -0.55 19.26 -8.53
C LEU A 350 -1.79 18.74 -7.80
N LEU A 351 -2.75 19.61 -7.54
CA LEU A 351 -4.04 19.25 -6.97
C LEU A 351 -5.15 19.32 -8.03
N HIS A 352 -6.05 18.35 -7.99
CA HIS A 352 -7.23 18.38 -8.84
C HIS A 352 -8.20 19.50 -8.39
N PRO A 353 -8.87 20.22 -9.32
CA PRO A 353 -9.80 21.31 -8.98
C PRO A 353 -10.95 20.89 -8.05
N SER A 354 -11.35 19.61 -8.08
CA SER A 354 -12.39 19.08 -7.17
C SER A 354 -12.01 19.21 -5.69
N VAL A 355 -10.72 19.30 -5.35
CA VAL A 355 -10.28 19.55 -3.96
C VAL A 355 -10.67 20.96 -3.54
N ARG A 356 -10.52 21.95 -4.43
CA ARG A 356 -10.94 23.33 -4.20
C ARG A 356 -12.44 23.40 -3.99
N GLU A 357 -13.21 22.76 -4.86
CA GLU A 357 -14.66 22.70 -4.76
C GLU A 357 -15.09 22.08 -3.43
N LYS A 358 -14.51 20.94 -3.03
CA LYS A 358 -14.79 20.31 -1.74
C LYS A 358 -14.45 21.20 -0.54
N ILE A 359 -13.38 22.00 -0.60
CA ILE A 359 -13.04 22.94 0.47
C ILE A 359 -14.15 23.99 0.66
N HIS A 360 -14.79 24.44 -0.42
CA HIS A 360 -15.80 25.52 -0.36
C HIS A 360 -17.22 24.98 -0.15
N GLU A 361 -17.55 23.84 -0.78
CA GLU A 361 -18.91 23.31 -0.88
C GLU A 361 -19.12 22.02 -0.06
N GLY A 362 -18.06 21.48 0.52
CA GLY A 362 -18.09 20.25 1.31
C GLY A 362 -18.90 20.40 2.60
N ASN A 363 -19.95 19.59 2.74
CA ASN A 363 -20.81 19.55 3.92
C ASN A 363 -20.13 18.92 5.16
N ASP A 364 -18.94 18.36 5.01
CA ASP A 364 -18.13 17.77 6.08
C ASP A 364 -17.11 18.75 6.68
N GLY A 365 -17.14 20.03 6.30
CA GLY A 365 -16.14 21.02 6.72
C GLY A 365 -14.75 20.55 6.30
N TYR A 366 -14.53 20.34 5.02
CA TYR A 366 -13.28 19.74 4.57
C TYR A 366 -12.10 20.73 4.67
N GLY A 367 -11.06 20.35 5.43
CA GLY A 367 -9.85 21.14 5.63
C GLY A 367 -8.60 20.24 5.57
N PRO A 368 -7.91 20.13 4.42
CA PRO A 368 -6.80 19.20 4.27
C PRO A 368 -5.60 19.58 5.16
N VAL A 369 -5.30 18.71 6.12
CA VAL A 369 -4.20 18.88 7.08
C VAL A 369 -2.83 18.66 6.43
N SER A 370 -2.78 17.88 5.35
CA SER A 370 -1.56 17.56 4.60
C SER A 370 -1.07 18.72 3.72
N LEU A 371 -1.93 19.69 3.39
CA LEU A 371 -1.58 20.88 2.60
C LEU A 371 -1.03 22.02 3.47
N TYR A 372 0.24 21.93 3.83
CA TYR A 372 0.95 22.97 4.60
C TYR A 372 2.15 23.56 3.84
N ARG A 373 2.27 23.25 2.54
CA ARG A 373 3.35 23.65 1.62
C ARG A 373 2.79 24.10 0.29
N SER A 374 3.61 24.79 -0.50
CA SER A 374 3.20 25.34 -1.79
C SER A 374 2.80 24.21 -2.73
N PHE A 375 1.77 24.47 -3.52
CA PHE A 375 1.19 23.54 -4.48
C PHE A 375 0.66 24.33 -5.67
N ALA A 376 0.28 23.63 -6.74
CA ALA A 376 -0.35 24.22 -7.91
C ALA A 376 -1.67 23.50 -8.21
N TRP A 377 -2.64 24.22 -8.75
CA TRP A 377 -3.85 23.61 -9.28
C TRP A 377 -3.58 23.05 -10.67
N GLU A 378 -4.14 21.88 -10.97
CA GLU A 378 -3.97 21.25 -12.29
C GLU A 378 -4.56 22.09 -13.43
N ASP A 379 -5.60 22.89 -13.15
CA ASP A 379 -6.24 23.83 -14.07
C ASP A 379 -5.46 25.15 -14.24
N GLY A 380 -4.33 25.32 -13.55
CA GLY A 380 -3.50 26.54 -13.62
C GLY A 380 -4.01 27.71 -12.77
N ALA A 381 -5.06 27.53 -11.96
CA ALA A 381 -5.53 28.57 -11.06
C ALA A 381 -4.45 28.97 -10.03
N ALA A 382 -4.54 30.21 -9.51
CA ALA A 382 -3.65 30.67 -8.46
C ALA A 382 -3.89 29.93 -7.14
N ALA A 383 -2.81 29.44 -6.50
CA ALA A 383 -2.89 28.85 -5.18
C ALA A 383 -3.00 29.95 -4.10
N PRO A 384 -3.83 29.76 -3.05
CA PRO A 384 -3.90 30.71 -1.95
C PRO A 384 -2.59 30.75 -1.14
N PRO A 385 -2.26 31.88 -0.48
CA PRO A 385 -1.11 31.96 0.39
C PRO A 385 -1.27 30.99 1.58
N LEU A 386 -0.20 30.25 1.90
CA LEU A 386 -0.21 29.29 3.00
C LEU A 386 -0.23 30.00 4.35
N ALA A 387 -1.12 29.58 5.25
CA ALA A 387 -1.15 30.14 6.59
C ALA A 387 0.05 29.66 7.44
N PRO A 388 0.68 30.54 8.26
CA PRO A 388 1.84 30.19 9.09
C PRO A 388 1.60 29.04 10.09
N ARG A 389 0.36 28.82 10.52
CA ARG A 389 -0.03 27.88 11.59
C ARG A 389 -0.08 26.41 11.15
N ALA A 390 -0.01 26.11 9.86
CA ALA A 390 -0.11 24.75 9.34
C ALA A 390 1.01 23.81 9.88
N ARG A 391 2.19 24.36 10.21
CA ARG A 391 3.31 23.62 10.81
C ARG A 391 3.07 23.21 12.27
N ASP A 392 2.24 23.95 13.01
CA ASP A 392 1.91 23.66 14.40
C ASP A 392 0.93 22.50 14.53
N LEU A 393 0.02 22.38 13.57
CA LEU A 393 -0.93 21.27 13.46
C LEU A 393 -0.22 19.94 13.21
N ALA A 394 0.76 19.92 12.31
CA ALA A 394 1.57 18.73 12.05
C ALA A 394 2.35 18.25 13.30
N ALA A 395 2.73 19.16 14.21
CA ALA A 395 3.48 18.82 15.42
C ALA A 395 2.59 18.27 16.55
N LEU A 396 1.38 18.81 16.74
CA LEU A 396 0.37 18.26 17.65
C LEU A 396 0.00 16.83 17.26
N GLN A 397 0.00 16.57 15.96
CA GLN A 397 -0.35 15.29 15.39
C GLN A 397 0.70 14.20 15.65
N VAL A 398 2.00 14.54 15.62
CA VAL A 398 3.09 13.63 16.05
C VAL A 398 2.96 13.17 17.51
N ILE A 399 2.31 13.96 18.37
CA ILE A 399 2.06 13.58 19.77
C ILE A 399 0.96 12.52 19.83
N THR A 400 -0.14 12.72 19.09
CA THR A 400 -1.20 11.72 18.89
C THR A 400 -0.63 10.38 18.42
N ASP A 401 0.31 10.41 17.45
CA ASP A 401 1.00 9.21 16.94
C ASP A 401 1.74 8.43 18.03
N ARG A 402 2.41 9.14 18.94
CA ARG A 402 3.25 8.52 19.98
C ARG A 402 2.40 7.90 21.09
N CYS A 403 1.28 8.51 21.44
CA CYS A 403 0.32 7.94 22.38
C CYS A 403 -0.30 6.64 21.84
N GLN A 404 -0.62 6.60 20.54
CA GLN A 404 -1.17 5.41 19.90
C GLN A 404 -0.13 4.30 19.72
N LEU A 405 1.13 4.63 19.42
CA LEU A 405 2.22 3.66 19.41
C LEU A 405 2.42 3.04 20.79
N ALA A 406 2.42 3.85 21.85
CA ALA A 406 2.49 3.36 23.22
C ALA A 406 1.31 2.42 23.55
N THR A 407 0.10 2.76 23.09
CA THR A 407 -1.12 1.94 23.23
C THR A 407 -0.94 0.56 22.57
N LEU A 408 -0.48 0.50 21.33
CA LEU A 408 -0.23 -0.76 20.62
C LEU A 408 0.88 -1.58 21.27
N ILE A 409 1.96 -0.93 21.70
CA ILE A 409 3.08 -1.56 22.41
C ILE A 409 2.58 -2.20 23.71
N LEU A 410 1.79 -1.47 24.50
CA LEU A 410 1.20 -1.96 25.74
C LEU A 410 0.26 -3.14 25.50
N LEU A 411 -0.50 -3.13 24.40
CA LEU A 411 -1.39 -4.23 24.04
C LEU A 411 -0.63 -5.50 23.62
N LEU A 412 0.43 -5.35 22.81
CA LEU A 412 1.30 -6.45 22.37
C LEU A 412 2.13 -7.03 23.52
N LEU A 413 2.58 -6.18 24.43
CA LEU A 413 3.36 -6.57 25.60
C LEU A 413 2.51 -6.93 26.81
N SER A 414 1.19 -6.79 26.74
CA SER A 414 0.28 -7.15 27.83
C SER A 414 0.54 -8.54 28.44
N PRO A 415 0.96 -9.59 27.68
CA PRO A 415 1.29 -10.89 28.26
C PRO A 415 2.60 -10.90 29.04
N GLN A 416 3.60 -10.10 28.64
CA GLN A 416 4.89 -10.02 29.35
C GLN A 416 4.87 -8.99 30.48
N ILE A 417 4.04 -7.95 30.34
CA ILE A 417 3.92 -6.85 31.29
C ILE A 417 2.92 -7.19 32.40
N GLY A 418 1.88 -8.00 32.15
CA GLY A 418 0.87 -8.36 33.14
C GLY A 418 1.47 -8.81 34.49
N PRO A 419 2.37 -9.81 34.51
CA PRO A 419 3.03 -10.25 35.74
C PRO A 419 3.89 -9.17 36.41
N TRP A 420 4.53 -8.30 35.63
CA TRP A 420 5.32 -7.18 36.14
C TRP A 420 4.43 -6.08 36.75
N LEU A 421 3.31 -5.75 36.11
CA LEU A 421 2.33 -4.81 36.65
C LEU A 421 1.66 -5.35 37.91
N ALA A 422 1.38 -6.66 37.96
CA ALA A 422 0.87 -7.32 39.15
C ALA A 422 1.86 -7.23 40.32
N ALA A 423 3.15 -7.42 40.06
CA ALA A 423 4.20 -7.24 41.06
C ALA A 423 4.32 -5.78 41.55
N LEU A 424 4.03 -4.80 40.70
CA LEU A 424 4.05 -3.37 41.03
C LEU A 424 2.77 -2.90 41.76
N LEU A 425 1.67 -3.62 41.61
CA LEU A 425 0.35 -3.31 42.19
C LEU A 425 -0.18 -4.48 43.04
N PRO A 426 0.57 -4.97 44.05
CA PRO A 426 0.20 -6.16 44.82
C PRO A 426 -1.07 -5.98 45.68
N TRP A 427 -1.50 -4.73 45.84
CA TRP A 427 -2.69 -4.33 46.59
C TRP A 427 -3.98 -4.37 45.73
N LEU A 428 -3.87 -4.66 44.43
CA LEU A 428 -5.01 -4.75 43.53
C LEU A 428 -5.51 -6.21 43.48
N PRO A 429 -6.74 -6.51 43.94
CA PRO A 429 -7.23 -7.88 43.97
C PRO A 429 -7.64 -8.35 42.57
N ASP A 430 -7.10 -9.48 42.11
CA ASP A 430 -7.54 -10.16 40.89
C ASP A 430 -8.50 -11.31 41.26
N PRO A 431 -9.81 -11.19 40.98
CA PRO A 431 -10.77 -12.24 41.29
C PRO A 431 -10.58 -13.44 40.37
N ALA A 432 -10.64 -14.64 40.94
CA ALA A 432 -10.61 -15.87 40.15
C ALA A 432 -11.80 -15.92 39.18
N ILE A 433 -11.54 -16.12 37.89
CA ILE A 433 -12.59 -16.28 36.88
C ILE A 433 -13.10 -17.74 36.94
N PRO A 434 -14.39 -17.99 37.27
CA PRO A 434 -14.95 -19.33 37.26
C PRO A 434 -14.83 -19.97 35.88
N GLY A 435 -14.32 -21.20 35.80
CA GLY A 435 -14.14 -21.91 34.52
C GLY A 435 -12.90 -21.53 33.71
N ALA A 436 -12.06 -20.62 34.22
CA ALA A 436 -10.81 -20.20 33.59
C ALA A 436 -9.90 -21.36 33.15
N ALA A 437 -9.76 -22.39 33.98
CA ALA A 437 -8.92 -23.55 33.68
C ALA A 437 -9.41 -24.31 32.43
N ALA A 438 -10.72 -24.37 32.18
CA ALA A 438 -11.28 -25.00 30.99
C ALA A 438 -11.02 -24.14 29.73
N ILE A 439 -11.11 -22.81 29.87
CA ILE A 439 -10.81 -21.86 28.79
C ILE A 439 -9.34 -21.97 28.37
N VAL A 440 -8.41 -21.95 29.34
CA VAL A 440 -6.97 -22.12 29.09
C VAL A 440 -6.66 -23.49 28.47
N LYS A 441 -7.32 -24.55 28.93
CA LYS A 441 -7.13 -25.92 28.43
C LYS A 441 -7.64 -26.10 26.99
N GLY A 442 -8.72 -25.42 26.62
CA GLY A 442 -9.26 -25.40 25.25
C GLY A 442 -8.56 -24.42 24.31
N THR A 443 -7.67 -23.57 24.81
CA THR A 443 -6.96 -22.57 24.02
C THR A 443 -5.79 -23.20 23.25
N PRO A 444 -5.62 -22.92 21.95
CA PRO A 444 -4.44 -23.36 21.20
C PRO A 444 -3.14 -22.97 21.90
N PHE A 445 -2.14 -23.85 21.90
CA PHE A 445 -0.90 -23.70 22.68
C PHE A 445 -0.19 -22.35 22.49
N TYR A 446 -0.26 -21.75 21.30
CA TYR A 446 0.35 -20.45 21.01
C TYR A 446 -0.42 -19.25 21.59
N LEU A 447 -1.72 -19.37 21.84
CA LEU A 447 -2.54 -18.35 22.51
C LEU A 447 -2.59 -18.57 24.03
N LYS A 448 -2.23 -19.76 24.50
CA LYS A 448 -2.28 -20.14 25.91
C LYS A 448 -1.56 -19.16 26.84
N PRO A 449 -0.36 -18.64 26.53
CA PRO A 449 0.30 -17.64 27.38
C PRO A 449 -0.46 -16.30 27.47
N HIS A 450 -1.14 -15.90 26.38
CA HIS A 450 -1.94 -14.68 26.34
C HIS A 450 -3.22 -14.83 27.14
N VAL A 451 -3.92 -15.96 26.97
CA VAL A 451 -5.16 -16.27 27.70
C VAL A 451 -4.88 -16.50 29.18
N GLN A 452 -3.75 -17.11 29.53
CA GLN A 452 -3.32 -17.32 30.91
C GLN A 452 -3.15 -15.99 31.64
N VAL A 453 -2.48 -15.00 31.04
CA VAL A 453 -2.30 -13.68 31.67
C VAL A 453 -3.62 -12.93 31.86
N VAL A 454 -4.56 -13.06 30.91
CA VAL A 454 -5.91 -12.47 31.04
C VAL A 454 -6.71 -13.13 32.17
N VAL A 455 -6.53 -14.44 32.33
CA VAL A 455 -7.17 -15.23 33.38
C VAL A 455 -6.58 -14.94 34.77
N ASP A 456 -5.26 -14.82 34.85
CA ASP A 456 -4.54 -14.63 36.11
C ASP A 456 -4.64 -13.18 36.59
N HIS A 457 -4.79 -12.23 35.67
CA HIS A 457 -4.77 -10.79 35.97
C HIS A 457 -5.93 -9.99 35.33
N PRO A 458 -7.20 -10.37 35.54
CA PRO A 458 -8.34 -9.76 34.85
C PRO A 458 -8.54 -8.28 35.19
N VAL A 459 -8.24 -7.83 36.41
CA VAL A 459 -8.44 -6.43 36.81
C VAL A 459 -7.33 -5.56 36.25
N ILE A 460 -6.09 -6.05 36.25
CA ILE A 460 -4.94 -5.34 35.65
C ILE A 460 -5.12 -5.22 34.14
N ILE A 461 -5.55 -6.29 33.47
CA ILE A 461 -5.89 -6.24 32.04
C ILE A 461 -7.09 -5.33 31.79
N GLY A 462 -8.10 -5.34 32.66
CA GLY A 462 -9.23 -4.40 32.61
C GLY A 462 -8.79 -2.93 32.70
N LEU A 463 -7.94 -2.58 33.66
CA LEU A 463 -7.37 -1.24 33.80
C LEU A 463 -6.49 -0.86 32.61
N LEU A 464 -5.70 -1.80 32.09
CA LEU A 464 -4.92 -1.60 30.87
C LEU A 464 -5.86 -1.30 29.71
N LEU A 465 -6.93 -2.07 29.51
CA LEU A 465 -7.93 -1.82 28.47
C LEU A 465 -8.61 -0.45 28.64
N VAL A 466 -8.97 -0.05 29.86
CA VAL A 466 -9.54 1.29 30.15
C VAL A 466 -8.54 2.40 29.80
N LEU A 467 -7.26 2.25 30.18
CA LEU A 467 -6.19 3.19 29.83
C LEU A 467 -6.02 3.27 28.31
N LEU A 468 -6.02 2.13 27.61
CA LEU A 468 -5.90 2.06 26.15
C LEU A 468 -7.09 2.73 25.46
N VAL A 469 -8.31 2.50 25.96
CA VAL A 469 -9.53 3.18 25.48
C VAL A 469 -9.45 4.68 25.74
N GLY A 470 -8.99 5.10 26.91
CA GLY A 470 -8.81 6.51 27.28
C GLY A 470 -7.77 7.21 26.40
N LEU A 471 -6.62 6.59 26.16
CA LEU A 471 -5.59 7.09 25.24
C LEU A 471 -6.09 7.17 23.80
N ASN A 472 -6.87 6.19 23.35
CA ASN A 472 -7.46 6.21 22.01
C ASN A 472 -8.54 7.30 21.86
N ARG A 473 -9.38 7.51 22.88
CA ARG A 473 -10.37 8.61 22.93
C ARG A 473 -9.68 9.97 22.93
N LEU A 474 -8.64 10.14 23.74
CA LEU A 474 -7.82 11.35 23.75
C LEU A 474 -7.19 11.61 22.37
N ALA A 475 -6.68 10.56 21.72
CA ALA A 475 -6.09 10.67 20.39
C ALA A 475 -7.12 11.09 19.32
N GLY A 476 -8.33 10.50 19.34
CA GLY A 476 -9.41 10.88 18.43
C GLY A 476 -9.90 12.32 18.64
N TRP A 477 -10.00 12.75 19.91
CA TRP A 477 -10.35 14.13 20.26
C TRP A 477 -9.27 15.13 19.82
N LEU A 478 -7.98 14.83 20.04
CA LEU A 478 -6.87 15.63 19.52
C LEU A 478 -6.90 15.72 18.00
N GLY A 479 -7.21 14.62 17.30
CA GLY A 479 -7.37 14.61 15.85
C GLY A 479 -8.49 15.53 15.36
N SER A 480 -9.63 15.54 16.06
CA SER A 480 -10.77 16.42 15.74
C SER A 480 -10.41 17.89 15.93
N ALA A 481 -9.71 18.23 17.01
CA ALA A 481 -9.24 19.59 17.25
C ALA A 481 -8.26 20.09 16.18
N VAL A 482 -7.39 19.21 15.66
CA VAL A 482 -6.48 19.51 14.55
C VAL A 482 -7.25 19.75 13.24
N GLN A 483 -8.27 18.94 12.96
CA GLN A 483 -9.12 19.12 11.79
C GLN A 483 -9.87 20.45 11.84
N ASP A 484 -10.42 20.82 12.99
CA ASP A 484 -11.16 22.08 13.11
C ASP A 484 -10.26 23.33 12.94
N GLU A 485 -8.99 23.26 13.32
CA GLU A 485 -8.00 24.31 13.02
C GLU A 485 -7.68 24.35 11.52
N ALA A 486 -7.55 23.19 10.87
CA ALA A 486 -7.35 23.14 9.42
C ALA A 486 -8.55 23.73 8.66
N ARG A 487 -9.79 23.53 9.13
CA ARG A 487 -10.99 24.13 8.55
C ARG A 487 -10.94 25.66 8.53
N VAL A 488 -10.65 26.27 9.68
CA VAL A 488 -10.55 27.74 9.81
C VAL A 488 -9.48 28.31 8.88
N MET A 489 -8.41 27.56 8.66
CA MET A 489 -7.34 27.96 7.75
C MET A 489 -7.79 28.00 6.28
N TRP A 490 -8.62 27.05 5.85
CA TRP A 490 -9.02 26.88 4.46
C TRP A 490 -10.30 27.61 4.06
N GLN A 491 -11.09 28.08 5.02
CA GLN A 491 -12.33 28.83 4.79
C GLN A 491 -12.26 30.22 5.45
N PRO A 492 -11.67 31.24 4.79
CA PRO A 492 -11.58 32.59 5.33
C PRO A 492 -12.98 33.18 5.51
N GLY A 493 -13.45 33.25 6.76
CA GLY A 493 -14.82 33.65 7.11
C GLY A 493 -15.52 32.67 8.07
N LEU A 494 -15.00 31.45 8.20
CA LEU A 494 -15.48 30.48 9.19
C LEU A 494 -14.95 30.86 10.59
N THR A 495 -15.74 31.60 11.37
CA THR A 495 -15.50 31.79 12.80
C THR A 495 -16.05 30.59 13.57
N LEU A 496 -15.18 29.65 13.92
CA LEU A 496 -15.50 28.64 14.92
C LEU A 496 -15.58 29.31 16.30
N ALA A 497 -16.51 28.87 17.16
CA ALA A 497 -16.60 29.38 18.52
C ALA A 497 -15.25 29.21 19.25
N PRO A 498 -14.70 30.25 19.89
CA PRO A 498 -13.44 30.16 20.61
C PRO A 498 -13.56 29.11 21.73
N SER A 499 -12.71 28.08 21.67
CA SER A 499 -12.63 27.03 22.70
C SER A 499 -11.42 27.30 23.60
N PRO A 500 -11.62 27.56 24.91
CA PRO A 500 -10.52 27.73 25.88
C PRO A 500 -9.56 26.53 25.93
N THR A 501 -10.05 25.36 25.53
CA THR A 501 -9.33 24.08 25.50
C THR A 501 -8.33 24.01 24.35
N ARG A 502 -8.66 24.62 23.21
CA ARG A 502 -7.84 24.66 21.99
C ARG A 502 -6.55 25.46 22.19
N ASP A 503 -6.65 26.65 22.78
CA ASP A 503 -5.52 27.52 23.09
C ASP A 503 -4.54 26.91 24.10
N ARG A 504 -5.07 26.22 25.11
CA ARG A 504 -4.25 25.52 26.13
C ARG A 504 -3.47 24.37 25.53
N LEU A 505 -4.02 23.66 24.54
CA LEU A 505 -3.36 22.55 23.87
C LEU A 505 -2.29 22.99 22.87
N VAL A 506 -2.52 24.06 22.10
CA VAL A 506 -1.47 24.63 21.24
C VAL A 506 -0.27 25.05 22.09
N ARG A 507 -0.53 25.66 23.26
CA ARG A 507 0.51 25.99 24.25
C ARG A 507 1.18 24.73 24.84
N LEU A 508 0.43 23.67 25.15
CA LEU A 508 0.98 22.39 25.61
C LEU A 508 1.86 21.73 24.55
N GLY A 509 1.44 21.72 23.29
CA GLY A 509 2.21 21.20 22.16
C GLY A 509 3.50 21.99 21.92
N ALA A 510 3.45 23.32 22.04
CA ALA A 510 4.64 24.18 22.02
C ALA A 510 5.58 23.89 23.21
N TRP A 511 5.03 23.72 24.41
CA TRP A 511 5.78 23.39 25.62
C TRP A 511 6.46 22.01 25.55
N LEU A 512 5.77 20.98 25.05
CA LEU A 512 6.32 19.64 24.82
C LEU A 512 7.43 19.66 23.77
N ARG A 513 7.30 20.50 22.72
CA ARG A 513 8.36 20.72 21.72
C ARG A 513 9.59 21.37 22.34
N ALA A 514 9.44 22.30 23.26
CA ALA A 514 10.57 23.04 23.85
C ALA A 514 11.50 22.14 24.70
N ARG A 515 10.98 21.10 25.35
CA ARG A 515 11.76 20.24 26.26
C ARG A 515 12.50 19.11 25.52
N LYS A 516 13.80 19.30 25.26
CA LYS A 516 14.69 18.30 24.62
C LYS A 516 14.86 17.03 25.48
N THR A 517 14.83 17.13 26.80
CA THR A 517 15.03 16.03 27.76
C THR A 517 13.88 15.03 27.77
N LEU A 518 12.63 15.49 27.75
CA LEU A 518 11.45 14.61 27.64
C LEU A 518 11.42 13.88 26.28
N ARG A 519 11.85 14.57 25.21
CA ARG A 519 12.05 13.95 23.89
C ARG A 519 13.14 12.88 23.90
N ALA A 520 14.21 13.08 24.66
CA ALA A 520 15.30 12.10 24.80
C ALA A 520 14.86 10.88 25.64
N ALA A 521 14.14 11.08 26.75
CA ALA A 521 13.62 10.00 27.58
C ALA A 521 12.61 9.11 26.83
N VAL A 522 11.68 9.71 26.08
CA VAL A 522 10.73 8.97 25.23
C VAL A 522 11.45 8.26 24.07
N ARG A 523 12.49 8.87 23.48
CA ARG A 523 13.32 8.24 22.44
C ARG A 523 14.11 7.04 22.99
N LEU A 524 14.65 7.14 24.19
CA LEU A 524 15.39 6.07 24.85
C LEU A 524 14.48 4.89 25.21
N GLY A 525 13.30 5.16 25.79
CA GLY A 525 12.30 4.13 26.08
C GLY A 525 11.82 3.39 24.83
N ALA A 526 11.56 4.12 23.74
CA ALA A 526 11.23 3.51 22.45
C ALA A 526 12.41 2.73 21.86
N ALA A 527 13.65 3.24 21.94
CA ALA A 527 14.84 2.59 21.38
C ALA A 527 15.24 1.30 22.11
N VAL A 528 14.91 1.15 23.39
CA VAL A 528 15.21 -0.05 24.20
C VAL A 528 14.08 -1.07 24.14
N ALA A 529 12.81 -0.62 24.17
CA ALA A 529 11.67 -1.53 24.07
C ALA A 529 11.52 -2.14 22.66
N MET A 530 11.85 -1.39 21.60
CA MET A 530 11.62 -1.80 20.21
C MET A 530 12.44 -3.02 19.74
N PRO A 531 13.73 -3.18 20.06
CA PRO A 531 14.48 -4.40 19.73
C PRO A 531 13.94 -5.65 20.42
N LEU A 532 13.55 -5.55 21.70
CA LEU A 532 12.98 -6.67 22.46
C LEU A 532 11.60 -7.08 21.89
N LEU A 533 10.78 -6.10 21.56
CA LEU A 533 9.51 -6.27 20.84
C LEU A 533 9.69 -6.90 19.46
N PHE A 534 10.73 -6.50 18.74
CA PHE A 534 11.09 -7.02 17.42
C PHE A 534 11.44 -8.51 17.49
N PHE A 535 12.25 -8.93 18.46
CA PHE A 535 12.57 -10.34 18.64
C PHE A 535 11.34 -11.17 19.04
N ALA A 536 10.49 -10.66 19.93
CA ALA A 536 9.26 -11.34 20.33
C ALA A 536 8.24 -11.47 19.17
N GLY A 537 8.02 -10.40 18.41
CA GLY A 537 7.10 -10.38 17.28
C GLY A 537 7.61 -11.18 16.08
N ALA A 538 8.91 -11.12 15.76
CA ALA A 538 9.53 -11.92 14.71
C ALA A 538 9.51 -13.41 15.04
N TRP A 539 9.74 -13.78 16.30
CA TRP A 539 9.63 -15.16 16.78
C TRP A 539 8.20 -15.69 16.66
N LEU A 540 7.21 -14.91 17.09
CA LEU A 540 5.79 -15.28 16.98
C LEU A 540 5.34 -15.45 15.52
N MET A 541 5.75 -14.53 14.63
CA MET A 541 5.43 -14.59 13.21
C MET A 541 6.11 -15.78 12.51
N ALA A 542 7.39 -16.04 12.82
CA ALA A 542 8.12 -17.19 12.28
C ALA A 542 7.44 -18.51 12.71
N LYS A 543 6.98 -18.58 13.96
CA LYS A 543 6.24 -19.73 14.48
C LYS A 543 4.89 -19.94 13.79
N ILE A 544 4.12 -18.86 13.57
CA ILE A 544 2.84 -18.92 12.84
C ILE A 544 3.05 -19.38 11.40
N LEU A 545 4.06 -18.85 10.71
CA LEU A 545 4.36 -19.22 9.31
C LEU A 545 4.84 -20.67 9.19
N LEU A 546 5.61 -21.17 10.16
CA LEU A 546 6.06 -22.56 10.19
C LEU A 546 4.86 -23.52 10.37
N GLU A 547 3.93 -23.18 11.25
CA GLU A 547 2.71 -23.97 11.49
C GLU A 547 1.74 -23.92 10.30
N MET A 548 1.58 -22.75 9.67
CA MET A 548 0.80 -22.64 8.42
C MET A 548 1.41 -23.48 7.29
N TYR A 549 2.74 -23.60 7.25
CA TYR A 549 3.44 -24.46 6.30
C TYR A 549 3.20 -25.94 6.59
N TRP A 550 3.26 -26.37 7.86
CA TRP A 550 2.96 -27.76 8.26
C TRP A 550 1.49 -28.13 8.06
N ALA A 551 0.55 -27.26 8.41
CA ALA A 551 -0.89 -27.47 8.23
C ALA A 551 -1.34 -27.46 6.76
N ALA A 552 -0.52 -26.90 5.86
CA ALA A 552 -0.74 -26.97 4.41
C ALA A 552 -0.08 -28.20 3.76
N MET A 553 0.79 -28.91 4.50
CA MET A 553 1.47 -30.13 4.07
C MET A 553 0.79 -31.40 4.58
N SER A 554 0.04 -31.32 5.68
CA SER A 554 -0.96 -32.31 6.13
C SER A 554 -2.27 -32.13 5.39
#